data_AF-A0A552KNW9-F1
#
_entry.id   AF-A0A552KNW9-F1
#
_cell.length_a   1.000
_cell.length_b   1.000
_cell.length_c   1.000
_cell.angle_alpha   90.00
_cell.angle_beta   90.00
_cell.angle_gamma   90.00
#
_symmetry.space_group_name_H-M   'P 1'
#
loop_
_entity.id
_entity.type
_entity.pdbx_description
1 polymer ?
#
loop_
_entity_poly.entity_id
_entity_poly.type
_entity_poly.pdbx_seq_one_letter_code
_entity_poly.pdbx_strand_id
1 'polypeptide(L)'
;MLDQMMKMLEGQQIGPYRLNKFLGAGGFGGVFHASEMVRNTSVQEVAIKVIPESSDDKLIELKNARKLEHSNLIKAYSAGECTFFNTEMLYLVMELAQGSLENHIAKGGLSADEIKNITAQVAQGLNYLHRQNKVHRDLKPGNILKVNQQYKLADFGLIRTLNNKSHTQTVNPKGTIIYMPPEAFRGDISSAWDLWSLGIMLIQMTTNQLPYKFNNDINQLMAKVMNCELQIPSLPKEFKQIIEGCLQKDRKQRWTAQQVLNALQPLGWTSPPSPPPAPAAVKKPVSPIPLIASPTPFTEKISNGVTLEMVSLPAGQFLMGSADSDYEKPPHQVKVNSFAIGKYPVTQAQYEAVMGTNPSEFQNNPQNPVERVSWNNAQAFCQKLSQITGKTYRLPTEAEWEYACRAGTTTRYYFGDDASQLGDYAWYSANSQSKTHPVGQKRPNGWGLYDMSGNVWEWCEDNWHDNYIGAPRDGSAWIKNGNDNRSPLRGGSWGSNPYNCRSAIRNNLARRGNGDDYDGFRVVCGAGRTL
;
A
#
# COMPACT_ATOMS: atom_id res chain seq x y z
N MET A 1 33.79 2.76 -11.60
CA MET A 1 33.20 3.57 -12.70
C MET A 1 32.24 4.62 -12.15
N LEU A 2 31.25 4.25 -11.33
CA LEU A 2 30.31 5.21 -10.72
C LEU A 2 30.99 6.27 -9.82
N ASP A 3 31.91 5.89 -8.93
CA ASP A 3 32.64 6.83 -8.05
C ASP A 3 33.44 7.88 -8.83
N GLN A 4 34.12 7.47 -9.90
CA GLN A 4 34.89 8.37 -10.74
C GLN A 4 33.99 9.37 -11.46
N MET A 5 32.87 8.90 -12.02
CA MET A 5 31.86 9.76 -12.65
C MET A 5 31.27 10.76 -11.64
N MET A 6 30.90 10.30 -10.44
CA MET A 6 30.35 11.18 -9.41
C MET A 6 31.38 12.21 -8.95
N LYS A 7 32.65 11.82 -8.77
CA LYS A 7 33.70 12.76 -8.38
C LYS A 7 33.90 13.89 -9.40
N MET A 8 33.59 13.68 -10.68
CA MET A 8 33.63 14.74 -11.70
C MET A 8 32.55 15.81 -11.53
N LEU A 9 31.51 15.55 -10.73
CA LEU A 9 30.48 16.54 -10.38
C LEU A 9 30.92 17.49 -9.25
N GLU A 10 32.06 17.21 -8.60
CA GLU A 10 32.61 18.12 -7.60
C GLU A 10 32.96 19.47 -8.24
N GLY A 11 32.58 20.56 -7.58
CA GLY A 11 32.69 21.94 -8.07
C GLY A 11 31.54 22.40 -8.96
N GLN A 12 30.68 21.49 -9.44
CA GLN A 12 29.54 21.82 -10.31
C GLN A 12 28.37 22.44 -9.53
N GLN A 13 27.43 23.04 -10.25
CA GLN A 13 26.22 23.66 -9.70
C GLN A 13 24.95 22.93 -10.15
N ILE A 14 24.05 22.67 -9.21
CA ILE A 14 22.70 22.11 -9.44
C ILE A 14 21.68 23.09 -8.87
N GLY A 15 20.95 23.78 -9.74
CA GLY A 15 20.01 24.83 -9.31
C GLY A 15 20.73 25.88 -8.43
N PRO A 16 20.26 26.15 -7.20
CA PRO A 16 20.93 27.07 -6.30
C PRO A 16 22.13 26.45 -5.54
N TYR A 17 22.44 25.16 -5.71
CA TYR A 17 23.41 24.46 -4.88
C TYR A 17 24.75 24.25 -5.59
N ARG A 18 25.86 24.56 -4.92
CA ARG A 18 27.22 24.24 -5.37
C ARG A 18 27.69 22.95 -4.70
N LEU A 19 28.08 21.95 -5.48
CA LEU A 19 28.63 20.69 -4.99
C LEU A 19 30.09 20.90 -4.57
N ASN A 20 30.37 21.01 -3.28
CA ASN A 20 31.69 21.41 -2.77
C ASN A 20 32.67 20.24 -2.67
N LYS A 21 32.21 19.11 -2.14
CA LYS A 21 33.07 17.94 -1.87
C LYS A 21 32.29 16.65 -1.99
N PHE A 22 32.82 15.70 -2.74
CA PHE A 22 32.30 14.35 -2.81
C PHE A 22 32.59 13.60 -1.50
N LEU A 23 31.54 13.06 -0.87
CA LEU A 23 31.62 12.36 0.41
C LEU A 23 31.70 10.84 0.25
N GLY A 24 31.19 10.31 -0.86
CA GLY A 24 31.22 8.89 -1.19
C GLY A 24 30.06 8.47 -2.08
N ALA A 25 30.12 7.27 -2.63
CA ALA A 25 29.03 6.68 -3.40
C ALA A 25 28.62 5.32 -2.83
N GLY A 26 27.35 4.98 -3.04
CA GLY A 26 26.79 3.67 -2.73
C GLY A 26 26.03 3.10 -3.93
N GLY A 27 25.34 1.98 -3.74
CA GLY A 27 24.58 1.31 -4.81
C GLY A 27 23.44 2.11 -5.44
N PHE A 28 23.17 3.33 -4.94
CA PHE A 28 22.06 4.18 -5.36
C PHE A 28 22.50 5.61 -5.76
N GLY A 29 23.81 5.86 -5.94
CA GLY A 29 24.33 7.17 -6.35
C GLY A 29 25.43 7.75 -5.47
N GLY A 30 25.82 8.99 -5.75
CA GLY A 30 26.89 9.73 -5.05
C GLY A 30 26.35 10.79 -4.10
N VAL A 31 27.00 11.00 -2.96
CA VAL A 31 26.64 12.02 -1.96
C VAL A 31 27.71 13.10 -1.89
N PHE A 32 27.28 14.36 -1.85
CA PHE A 32 28.14 15.53 -1.82
C PHE A 32 27.80 16.42 -0.62
N HIS A 33 28.83 17.00 -0.03
CA HIS A 33 28.72 18.23 0.73
C HIS A 33 28.48 19.37 -0.25
N ALA A 34 27.48 20.21 0.00
CA ALA A 34 27.10 21.30 -0.91
C ALA A 34 26.66 22.54 -0.13
N SER A 35 26.82 23.70 -0.75
CA SER A 35 26.30 24.98 -0.24
C SER A 35 25.11 25.41 -1.07
N GLU A 36 24.02 25.82 -0.44
CA GLU A 36 23.00 26.65 -1.08
C GLU A 36 23.55 28.06 -1.26
N MET A 37 23.51 28.55 -2.50
CA MET A 37 24.12 29.81 -2.92
C MET A 37 23.04 30.84 -3.26
N VAL A 38 23.12 32.01 -2.64
CA VAL A 38 22.31 33.19 -2.99
C VAL A 38 23.26 34.35 -3.30
N ARG A 39 23.20 34.90 -4.53
CA ARG A 39 24.10 35.97 -4.99
C ARG A 39 25.59 35.67 -4.68
N ASN A 40 26.03 34.45 -4.95
CA ASN A 40 27.39 33.94 -4.67
C ASN A 40 27.81 33.87 -3.19
N THR A 41 26.86 33.99 -2.25
CA THR A 41 27.11 33.78 -0.83
C THR A 41 26.51 32.44 -0.40
N SER A 42 27.27 31.62 0.34
CA SER A 42 26.72 30.40 0.97
C SER A 42 25.77 30.81 2.09
N VAL A 43 24.53 30.32 2.04
CA VAL A 43 23.50 30.59 3.05
C VAL A 43 23.15 29.36 3.89
N GLN A 44 23.41 28.16 3.37
CA GLN A 44 23.16 26.90 4.09
C GLN A 44 24.06 25.79 3.56
N GLU A 45 24.70 25.04 4.46
CA GLU A 45 25.41 23.80 4.12
C GLU A 45 24.45 22.60 4.18
N VAL A 46 24.49 21.75 3.16
CA VAL A 46 23.58 20.63 2.94
C VAL A 46 24.33 19.40 2.42
N ALA A 47 23.69 18.24 2.50
CA ALA A 47 24.12 17.04 1.78
C ALA A 47 23.24 16.85 0.54
N ILE A 48 23.82 16.57 -0.61
CA ILE A 48 23.07 16.29 -1.85
C ILE A 48 23.42 14.89 -2.33
N LYS A 49 22.41 14.03 -2.44
CA LYS A 49 22.54 12.70 -3.07
C LYS A 49 22.12 12.80 -4.53
N VAL A 50 23.05 12.58 -5.44
CA VAL A 50 22.84 12.51 -6.90
C VAL A 50 22.68 11.06 -7.32
N ILE A 51 21.62 10.78 -8.06
CA ILE A 51 21.15 9.45 -8.44
C ILE A 51 21.15 9.38 -9.97
N PRO A 52 21.98 8.52 -10.58
CA PRO A 52 22.18 8.47 -12.03
C PRO A 52 21.03 7.80 -12.81
N GLU A 53 19.93 7.49 -12.13
CA GLU A 53 18.73 6.86 -12.69
C GLU A 53 17.56 7.84 -12.57
N SER A 54 17.08 8.36 -13.70
CA SER A 54 15.85 9.14 -13.81
C SER A 54 14.69 8.24 -14.23
N SER A 55 13.98 7.70 -13.26
CA SER A 55 12.68 7.03 -13.48
C SER A 55 11.59 7.70 -12.66
N ASP A 56 10.37 7.71 -13.17
CA ASP A 56 9.21 8.28 -12.47
C ASP A 56 9.02 7.65 -11.08
N ASP A 57 9.27 6.34 -10.96
CA ASP A 57 9.23 5.61 -9.70
C ASP A 57 10.27 6.15 -8.70
N LYS A 58 11.50 6.43 -9.16
CA LYS A 58 12.57 6.97 -8.31
C LYS A 58 12.27 8.41 -7.90
N LEU A 59 11.69 9.21 -8.79
CA LEU A 59 11.26 10.57 -8.47
C LEU A 59 10.12 10.57 -7.43
N ILE A 60 9.18 9.63 -7.52
CA ILE A 60 8.12 9.43 -6.52
C ILE A 60 8.73 9.03 -5.17
N GLU A 61 9.73 8.15 -5.16
CA GLU A 61 10.44 7.75 -3.93
C GLU A 61 11.10 8.96 -3.25
N LEU A 62 11.79 9.81 -4.01
CA LEU A 62 12.37 11.05 -3.48
C LEU A 62 11.31 12.04 -2.96
N LYS A 63 10.19 12.19 -3.67
CA LYS A 63 9.07 13.03 -3.23
C LYS A 63 8.44 12.50 -1.94
N ASN A 64 8.41 11.19 -1.73
CA ASN A 64 7.91 10.58 -0.49
C ASN A 64 8.88 10.70 0.68
N ALA A 65 10.19 10.60 0.43
CA ALA A 65 11.22 10.84 1.44
C ALA A 65 11.10 12.24 2.07
N ARG A 66 10.76 13.26 1.27
CA ARG A 66 10.53 14.64 1.73
C ARG A 66 9.35 14.81 2.70
N LYS A 67 8.40 13.88 2.71
CA LYS A 67 7.23 13.95 3.60
C LYS A 67 7.50 13.35 4.98
N LEU A 68 8.66 12.70 5.16
CA LEU A 68 9.03 12.10 6.43
C LEU A 68 9.65 13.15 7.33
N GLU A 69 9.01 13.40 8.47
CA GLU A 69 9.45 14.39 9.46
C GLU A 69 9.49 13.76 10.86
N HIS A 70 10.70 13.55 11.37
CA HIS A 70 10.94 13.03 12.70
C HIS A 70 12.36 13.38 13.17
N SER A 71 12.58 13.58 14.47
CA SER A 71 13.89 13.95 15.04
C SER A 71 14.99 12.94 14.77
N ASN A 72 14.63 11.66 14.62
CA ASN A 72 15.56 10.56 14.35
C ASN A 72 15.53 10.07 12.89
N LEU A 73 15.08 10.90 11.96
CA LEU A 73 15.19 10.68 10.51
C LEU A 73 15.97 11.83 9.88
N ILE A 74 16.80 11.53 8.89
CA ILE A 74 17.49 12.55 8.10
C ILE A 74 16.45 13.40 7.36
N LYS A 75 16.46 14.70 7.62
CA LYS A 75 15.55 15.64 6.97
C LYS A 75 15.93 15.83 5.51
N ALA A 76 14.97 15.62 4.61
CA ALA A 76 15.08 15.96 3.19
C ALA A 76 14.40 17.31 2.92
N TYR A 77 15.13 18.26 2.35
CA TYR A 77 14.63 19.61 2.07
C TYR A 77 13.92 19.67 0.72
N SER A 78 14.60 19.21 -0.34
CA SER A 78 14.13 19.33 -1.71
C SER A 78 14.63 18.17 -2.56
N ALA A 79 13.98 17.93 -3.69
CA ALA A 79 14.40 16.96 -4.68
C ALA A 79 14.12 17.55 -6.06
N GLY A 80 14.92 17.19 -7.05
CA GLY A 80 14.78 17.68 -8.40
C GLY A 80 15.55 16.85 -9.41
N GLU A 81 15.59 17.37 -10.63
CA GLU A 81 16.29 16.78 -11.77
C GLU A 81 17.47 17.67 -12.17
N CYS A 82 18.55 17.04 -12.61
CA CYS A 82 19.70 17.72 -13.18
C CYS A 82 20.27 16.89 -14.33
N THR A 83 20.89 17.56 -15.29
CA THR A 83 21.52 16.89 -16.44
C THR A 83 23.01 17.17 -16.44
N PHE A 84 23.82 16.12 -16.41
CA PHE A 84 25.27 16.20 -16.58
C PHE A 84 25.72 15.14 -17.58
N PHE A 85 26.69 15.48 -18.43
CA PHE A 85 27.24 14.55 -19.42
C PHE A 85 26.15 13.86 -20.28
N ASN A 86 25.12 14.63 -20.69
CA ASN A 86 23.95 14.14 -21.43
C ASN A 86 23.17 13.01 -20.72
N THR A 87 23.32 12.89 -19.40
CA THR A 87 22.59 11.93 -18.57
C THR A 87 21.68 12.70 -17.63
N GLU A 88 20.39 12.39 -17.70
CA GLU A 88 19.42 12.89 -16.72
C GLU A 88 19.61 12.15 -15.40
N MET A 89 19.65 12.91 -14.32
CA MET A 89 19.88 12.41 -12.97
C MET A 89 18.89 13.06 -12.02
N LEU A 90 18.55 12.34 -10.95
CA LEU A 90 17.77 12.89 -9.85
C LEU A 90 18.71 13.35 -8.73
N TYR A 91 18.30 14.35 -7.96
CA TYR A 91 19.00 14.71 -6.73
C TYR A 91 18.05 14.90 -5.56
N LEU A 92 18.54 14.60 -4.36
CA LEU A 92 17.86 14.81 -3.08
C LEU A 92 18.75 15.66 -2.17
N VAL A 93 18.24 16.82 -1.77
CA VAL A 93 18.89 17.73 -0.82
C VAL A 93 18.45 17.38 0.60
N MET A 94 19.41 17.23 1.49
CA MET A 94 19.22 16.70 2.84
C MET A 94 20.02 17.51 3.86
N GLU A 95 19.68 17.37 5.14
CA GLU A 95 20.52 17.89 6.22
C GLU A 95 21.91 17.25 6.20
N LEU A 96 22.93 18.06 6.49
CA LEU A 96 24.31 17.62 6.56
C LEU A 96 24.62 16.98 7.91
N ALA A 97 25.22 15.79 7.90
CA ALA A 97 25.67 15.07 9.08
C ALA A 97 27.18 15.18 9.31
N GLN A 98 27.63 15.11 10.56
CA GLN A 98 29.06 15.12 10.90
C GLN A 98 29.76 13.78 10.62
N GLY A 99 29.02 12.70 10.46
CA GLY A 99 29.54 11.36 10.14
C GLY A 99 28.51 10.25 10.39
N SER A 100 28.87 9.01 10.04
CA SER A 100 28.02 7.84 10.31
C SER A 100 28.40 7.13 11.62
N LEU A 101 27.49 6.29 12.12
CA LEU A 101 27.75 5.39 13.25
C LEU A 101 28.84 4.39 12.90
N GLU A 102 28.97 3.97 11.64
CA GLU A 102 30.10 3.14 11.19
C GLU A 102 31.44 3.81 11.46
N ASN A 103 31.57 5.11 11.15
CA ASN A 103 32.78 5.86 11.46
C ASN A 103 33.01 5.98 12.98
N HIS A 104 31.94 6.00 13.77
CA HIS A 104 32.04 6.06 15.23
C HIS A 104 32.50 4.72 15.82
N ILE A 105 31.90 3.60 15.39
CA ILE A 105 32.29 2.24 15.80
C ILE A 105 33.76 1.97 15.41
N ALA A 106 34.18 2.38 14.21
CA ALA A 106 35.55 2.19 13.74
C ALA A 106 36.61 2.92 14.59
N LYS A 107 36.24 3.99 15.29
CA LYS A 107 37.12 4.68 16.24
C LYS A 107 37.23 3.94 17.59
N GLY A 108 36.38 2.94 17.83
CA GLY A 108 36.30 2.13 19.05
C GLY A 108 35.60 2.83 20.21
N GLY A 109 35.15 2.05 21.20
CA GLY A 109 34.88 2.56 22.55
C GLY A 109 33.51 3.17 22.83
N LEU A 110 32.43 2.68 22.21
CA LEU A 110 31.08 3.06 22.64
C LEU A 110 30.81 2.52 24.05
N SER A 111 30.53 3.41 24.99
CA SER A 111 30.08 3.03 26.34
C SER A 111 28.69 2.40 26.31
N ALA A 112 28.33 1.65 27.35
CA ALA A 112 27.00 1.04 27.44
C ALA A 112 25.87 2.10 27.35
N ASP A 113 26.06 3.27 27.95
CA ASP A 113 25.06 4.35 27.90
C ASP A 113 24.96 4.98 26.51
N GLU A 114 26.07 5.13 25.81
CA GLU A 114 26.05 5.56 24.40
C GLU A 114 25.32 4.54 23.52
N ILE A 115 25.58 3.25 23.70
CA ILE A 115 24.90 2.19 22.96
C ILE A 115 23.39 2.22 23.25
N LYS A 116 22.98 2.36 24.52
CA LYS A 116 21.55 2.52 24.88
C LYS A 116 20.94 3.74 24.21
N ASN A 117 21.62 4.88 24.26
CA ASN A 117 21.15 6.12 23.64
C ASN A 117 21.00 6.00 22.12
N ILE A 118 22.01 5.44 21.44
CA ILE A 118 21.96 5.18 20.00
C ILE A 118 20.79 4.25 19.67
N THR A 119 20.65 3.16 20.43
CA THR A 119 19.59 2.16 20.21
C THR A 119 18.21 2.76 20.40
N ALA A 120 18.02 3.60 21.42
CA ALA A 120 16.75 4.29 21.66
C ALA A 120 16.41 5.22 20.50
N GLN A 121 17.37 5.99 20.00
CA GLN A 121 17.15 6.93 18.89
C GLN A 121 16.84 6.20 17.57
N VAL A 122 17.56 5.11 17.28
CA VAL A 122 17.27 4.24 16.13
C VAL A 122 15.87 3.62 16.24
N ALA A 123 15.53 3.07 17.41
CA ALA A 123 14.22 2.48 17.65
C ALA A 123 13.07 3.52 17.58
N GLN A 124 13.30 4.77 18.02
CA GLN A 124 12.34 5.87 17.84
C GLN A 124 12.09 6.15 16.36
N GLY A 125 13.14 6.27 15.55
CA GLY A 125 13.02 6.45 14.09
C GLY A 125 12.30 5.29 13.40
N LEU A 126 12.66 4.05 13.76
CA LEU A 126 12.01 2.86 13.21
C LEU A 126 10.54 2.78 13.61
N ASN A 127 10.20 3.07 14.87
CA ASN A 127 8.80 3.08 15.35
C ASN A 127 7.96 4.10 14.57
N TYR A 128 8.51 5.28 14.28
CA TYR A 128 7.86 6.29 13.44
C TYR A 128 7.63 5.79 12.00
N LEU A 129 8.63 5.15 11.39
CA LEU A 129 8.49 4.57 10.04
C LEU A 129 7.48 3.41 10.03
N HIS A 130 7.57 2.49 10.98
CA HIS A 130 6.72 1.30 11.08
C HIS A 130 5.25 1.65 11.32
N ARG A 131 4.96 2.72 12.09
CA ARG A 131 3.59 3.24 12.27
C ARG A 131 2.98 3.80 10.99
N GLN A 132 3.82 4.17 10.02
CA GLN A 132 3.42 4.57 8.68
C GLN A 132 3.56 3.43 7.67
N ASN A 133 3.68 2.19 8.16
CA ASN A 133 3.90 0.99 7.38
C ASN A 133 5.12 1.08 6.45
N LYS A 134 6.18 1.80 6.84
CA LYS A 134 7.42 1.90 6.04
C LYS A 134 8.50 1.06 6.69
N VAL A 135 9.16 0.21 5.90
CA VAL A 135 10.30 -0.63 6.35
C VAL A 135 11.56 -0.10 5.68
N HIS A 136 12.63 0.08 6.46
CA HIS A 136 13.89 0.63 5.98
C HIS A 136 14.68 -0.34 5.10
N ARG A 137 14.73 -1.63 5.46
CA ARG A 137 15.32 -2.76 4.71
C ARG A 137 16.83 -2.76 4.50
N ASP A 138 17.53 -1.66 4.77
CA ASP A 138 19.01 -1.58 4.74
C ASP A 138 19.54 -0.86 5.99
N LEU A 139 18.99 -1.22 7.15
CA LEU A 139 19.48 -0.69 8.42
C LEU A 139 20.88 -1.26 8.70
N LYS A 140 21.86 -0.38 8.83
CA LYS A 140 23.27 -0.70 9.12
C LYS A 140 23.97 0.55 9.69
N PRO A 141 25.13 0.43 10.35
CA PRO A 141 25.81 1.59 10.95
C PRO A 141 26.14 2.70 9.94
N GLY A 142 26.43 2.38 8.68
CA GLY A 142 26.67 3.36 7.62
C GLY A 142 25.45 4.24 7.30
N ASN A 143 24.24 3.75 7.57
CA ASN A 143 22.97 4.45 7.33
C ASN A 143 22.41 5.12 8.60
N ILE A 144 23.16 5.11 9.71
CA ILE A 144 22.83 5.88 10.92
C ILE A 144 23.78 7.08 10.97
N LEU A 145 23.25 8.28 10.77
CA LEU A 145 24.04 9.50 10.70
C LEU A 145 23.93 10.29 12.00
N LYS A 146 25.04 10.90 12.41
CA LYS A 146 25.09 11.80 13.56
C LYS A 146 24.91 13.24 13.07
N VAL A 147 23.86 13.89 13.57
CA VAL A 147 23.58 15.32 13.36
C VAL A 147 23.52 15.97 14.74
N ASN A 148 24.55 16.73 15.09
CA ASN A 148 24.77 17.28 16.43
C ASN A 148 24.79 16.13 17.46
N GLN A 149 23.87 16.15 18.43
CA GLN A 149 23.75 15.11 19.46
C GLN A 149 22.70 14.03 19.13
N GLN A 150 22.14 14.05 17.91
CA GLN A 150 21.13 13.11 17.48
C GLN A 150 21.67 12.10 16.47
N TYR A 151 21.27 10.84 16.64
CA TYR A 151 21.43 9.78 15.65
C TYR A 151 20.14 9.66 14.85
N LYS A 152 20.30 9.65 13.52
CA LYS A 152 19.20 9.73 12.57
C LYS A 152 19.33 8.66 11.50
N LEU A 153 18.22 8.01 11.15
CA LEU A 153 18.17 7.05 10.04
C LEU A 153 18.30 7.81 8.72
N ALA A 154 19.13 7.28 7.82
CA ALA A 154 19.42 7.83 6.50
C ALA A 154 19.31 6.77 5.40
N ASP A 155 19.39 7.22 4.15
CA ASP A 155 19.31 6.38 2.95
C ASP A 155 17.98 5.62 2.80
N PHE A 156 16.96 6.38 2.44
CA PHE A 156 15.60 5.88 2.19
C PHE A 156 15.44 5.16 0.85
N GLY A 157 16.50 4.97 0.06
CA GLY A 157 16.46 4.42 -1.30
C GLY A 157 16.05 2.95 -1.41
N LEU A 158 15.80 2.30 -0.27
CA LEU A 158 15.25 0.96 -0.15
C LEU A 158 13.99 0.91 0.73
N ILE A 159 13.47 2.07 1.18
CA ILE A 159 12.25 2.12 1.97
C ILE A 159 11.13 1.50 1.16
N ARG A 160 10.51 0.47 1.74
CA ARG A 160 9.30 -0.12 1.19
C ARG A 160 8.14 0.27 2.07
N THR A 161 7.15 0.92 1.47
CA THR A 161 5.83 1.03 2.10
C THR A 161 5.20 -0.36 2.03
N LEU A 162 5.08 -1.01 3.18
CA LEU A 162 4.18 -2.13 3.38
C LEU A 162 2.76 -1.59 3.16
N ASN A 163 1.98 -2.29 2.36
CA ASN A 163 0.53 -2.09 2.39
C ASN A 163 0.03 -2.65 3.74
N ASN A 164 -1.23 -2.46 4.15
CA ASN A 164 -1.75 -2.73 5.51
C ASN A 164 -1.60 -4.17 6.10
N LYS A 165 -0.79 -5.04 5.49
CA LYS A 165 -0.22 -6.23 6.11
C LYS A 165 1.11 -5.87 6.77
N SER A 166 1.38 -6.44 7.93
CA SER A 166 2.69 -6.36 8.60
C SER A 166 3.87 -6.91 7.76
N HIS A 167 3.61 -7.41 6.54
CA HIS A 167 4.61 -7.92 5.61
C HIS A 167 4.19 -7.84 4.11
N THR A 168 5.14 -7.92 3.17
CA THR A 168 5.00 -7.96 1.69
C THR A 168 6.07 -8.89 1.06
N GLN A 169 6.10 -9.12 -0.26
CA GLN A 169 7.06 -10.03 -0.92
C GLN A 169 7.90 -9.33 -2.03
N THR A 170 9.16 -9.74 -2.24
CA THR A 170 10.10 -9.24 -3.28
C THR A 170 10.83 -10.39 -3.98
N VAL A 171 11.09 -10.26 -5.28
CA VAL A 171 11.72 -11.31 -6.11
C VAL A 171 13.25 -11.34 -5.96
N ASN A 172 13.86 -10.21 -5.57
CA ASN A 172 15.30 -10.10 -5.30
C ASN A 172 15.56 -9.44 -3.93
N PRO A 173 16.42 -10.02 -3.06
CA PRO A 173 16.87 -9.36 -1.83
C PRO A 173 17.73 -8.14 -2.19
N LYS A 174 17.41 -6.97 -1.62
CA LYS A 174 18.22 -5.74 -1.73
C LYS A 174 18.62 -5.28 -0.34
N GLY A 175 19.87 -4.80 -0.19
CA GLY A 175 20.46 -4.35 1.07
C GLY A 175 21.80 -5.04 1.37
N THR A 176 22.33 -4.84 2.57
CA THR A 176 23.62 -5.39 3.00
C THR A 176 23.43 -6.75 3.67
N ILE A 177 23.80 -7.84 2.98
CA ILE A 177 23.47 -9.25 3.33
C ILE A 177 23.72 -9.58 4.82
N ILE A 178 24.83 -9.13 5.40
CA ILE A 178 25.21 -9.46 6.78
C ILE A 178 24.23 -8.93 7.84
N TYR A 179 23.42 -7.92 7.51
CA TYR A 179 22.37 -7.38 8.40
C TYR A 179 20.96 -7.85 8.01
N MET A 180 20.81 -8.66 6.95
CA MET A 180 19.49 -9.12 6.49
C MET A 180 18.93 -10.24 7.36
N PRO A 181 17.60 -10.30 7.55
CA PRO A 181 16.94 -11.44 8.18
C PRO A 181 16.86 -12.66 7.25
N PRO A 182 16.69 -13.88 7.79
CA PRO A 182 16.57 -15.10 6.98
C PRO A 182 15.40 -15.07 6.00
N GLU A 183 14.28 -14.42 6.36
CA GLU A 183 13.13 -14.28 5.46
C GLU A 183 13.38 -13.42 4.23
N ALA A 184 14.46 -12.62 4.19
CA ALA A 184 14.84 -11.81 3.03
C ALA A 184 14.97 -12.63 1.74
N PHE A 185 15.50 -13.85 1.85
CA PHE A 185 15.72 -14.78 0.74
C PHE A 185 14.46 -15.53 0.30
N ARG A 186 13.37 -15.42 1.05
CA ARG A 186 12.01 -15.86 0.67
C ARG A 186 11.19 -14.72 0.07
N GLY A 187 11.78 -13.54 -0.08
CA GLY A 187 11.13 -12.33 -0.52
C GLY A 187 10.33 -11.60 0.54
N ASP A 188 10.19 -12.17 1.73
CA ASP A 188 9.33 -11.70 2.81
C ASP A 188 9.86 -10.40 3.47
N ILE A 189 9.18 -9.28 3.26
CA ILE A 189 9.51 -7.96 3.84
C ILE A 189 8.52 -7.66 4.97
N SER A 190 8.96 -7.22 6.14
CA SER A 190 8.09 -6.82 7.27
C SER A 190 8.80 -5.80 8.15
N SER A 191 8.11 -5.13 9.07
CA SER A 191 8.78 -4.27 10.07
C SER A 191 9.81 -5.05 10.90
N ALA A 192 9.56 -6.35 11.15
CA ALA A 192 10.50 -7.25 11.79
C ALA A 192 11.85 -7.36 11.07
N TRP A 193 11.93 -7.03 9.77
CA TRP A 193 13.20 -6.96 9.03
C TRP A 193 14.16 -5.98 9.68
N ASP A 194 13.70 -4.76 9.96
CA ASP A 194 14.55 -3.72 10.53
C ASP A 194 14.99 -4.08 11.97
N LEU A 195 14.18 -4.84 12.71
CA LEU A 195 14.52 -5.27 14.07
C LEU A 195 15.57 -6.39 14.07
N TRP A 196 15.57 -7.27 13.07
CA TRP A 196 16.68 -8.19 12.88
C TRP A 196 17.98 -7.42 12.63
N SER A 197 17.96 -6.48 11.70
CA SER A 197 19.12 -5.65 11.39
C SER A 197 19.61 -4.86 12.61
N LEU A 198 18.70 -4.35 13.45
CA LEU A 198 19.03 -3.70 14.72
C LEU A 198 19.71 -4.67 15.71
N GLY A 199 19.26 -5.92 15.78
CA GLY A 199 19.90 -6.97 16.60
C GLY A 199 21.34 -7.25 16.18
N ILE A 200 21.61 -7.36 14.88
CA ILE A 200 22.97 -7.53 14.35
C ILE A 200 23.83 -6.30 14.66
N MET A 201 23.28 -5.08 14.49
CA MET A 201 23.96 -3.84 14.85
C MET A 201 24.31 -3.75 16.35
N LEU A 202 23.41 -4.19 17.23
CA LEU A 202 23.65 -4.22 18.67
C LEU A 202 24.80 -5.17 19.04
N ILE A 203 24.87 -6.34 18.41
CA ILE A 203 26.02 -7.26 18.59
C ILE A 203 27.31 -6.54 18.18
N GLN A 204 27.31 -5.88 17.02
CA GLN A 204 28.49 -5.17 16.55
C GLN A 204 28.90 -4.02 17.48
N MET A 205 27.95 -3.20 17.94
CA MET A 205 28.25 -2.09 18.85
C MET A 205 28.78 -2.58 20.21
N THR A 206 28.26 -3.70 20.71
CA THR A 206 28.63 -4.21 22.05
C THR A 206 29.88 -5.07 22.06
N THR A 207 30.26 -5.67 20.93
CA THR A 207 31.38 -6.63 20.84
C THR A 207 32.47 -6.21 19.87
N ASN A 208 32.23 -5.19 19.05
CA ASN A 208 33.03 -4.80 17.89
C ASN A 208 33.24 -5.95 16.87
N GLN A 209 32.36 -6.96 16.89
CA GLN A 209 32.40 -8.13 16.01
C GLN A 209 31.02 -8.36 15.36
N LEU A 210 31.02 -8.92 14.15
CA LEU A 210 29.80 -9.36 13.48
C LEU A 210 29.53 -10.84 13.82
N PRO A 211 28.26 -11.27 13.93
CA PRO A 211 27.90 -12.62 14.38
C PRO A 211 28.05 -13.70 13.29
N TYR A 212 28.85 -13.44 12.25
CA TYR A 212 29.08 -14.38 11.15
C TYR A 212 30.57 -14.47 10.86
N LYS A 213 31.10 -15.70 10.84
CA LYS A 213 32.41 -15.99 10.27
C LYS A 213 32.23 -16.60 8.90
N PHE A 214 32.77 -15.93 7.90
CA PHE A 214 32.77 -16.34 6.51
C PHE A 214 34.09 -15.85 5.91
N ASN A 215 34.73 -16.66 5.07
CA ASN A 215 36.06 -16.34 4.52
C ASN A 215 35.96 -15.33 3.35
N ASN A 216 35.18 -14.26 3.54
CA ASN A 216 34.74 -13.32 2.51
C ASN A 216 33.96 -13.95 1.33
N ASP A 217 33.50 -15.19 1.50
CA ASP A 217 32.61 -15.86 0.54
C ASP A 217 31.15 -15.45 0.81
N ILE A 218 30.57 -14.76 -0.17
CA ILE A 218 29.19 -14.27 -0.11
C ILE A 218 28.19 -15.43 -0.08
N ASN A 219 28.43 -16.52 -0.81
CA ASN A 219 27.53 -17.68 -0.82
C ASN A 219 27.54 -18.38 0.55
N GLN A 220 28.72 -18.47 1.17
CA GLN A 220 28.86 -18.97 2.53
C GLN A 220 28.09 -18.08 3.53
N LEU A 221 28.20 -16.75 3.39
CA LEU A 221 27.43 -15.82 4.22
C LEU A 221 25.91 -15.97 4.00
N MET A 222 25.45 -16.05 2.75
CA MET A 222 24.03 -16.22 2.44
C MET A 222 23.47 -17.50 3.06
N ALA A 223 24.17 -18.62 2.94
CA ALA A 223 23.76 -19.89 3.55
C ALA A 223 23.63 -19.77 5.08
N LYS A 224 24.60 -19.11 5.73
CA LYS A 224 24.56 -18.86 7.18
C LYS A 224 23.39 -17.99 7.60
N VAL A 225 23.10 -16.92 6.85
CA VAL A 225 21.95 -16.04 7.12
C VAL A 225 20.64 -16.82 6.94
N MET A 226 20.46 -17.55 5.84
CA MET A 226 19.26 -18.36 5.57
C MET A 226 19.00 -19.41 6.65
N ASN A 227 20.06 -20.10 7.09
CA ASN A 227 19.98 -21.16 8.10
C ASN A 227 19.90 -20.61 9.54
N CYS A 228 20.08 -19.30 9.73
CA CYS A 228 20.13 -18.64 11.04
C CYS A 228 21.33 -19.14 11.92
N GLU A 229 22.49 -19.35 11.29
CA GLU A 229 23.73 -19.81 11.95
C GLU A 229 24.52 -18.63 12.55
N LEU A 230 24.00 -18.05 13.64
CA LEU A 230 24.66 -16.95 14.34
C LEU A 230 25.78 -17.45 15.26
N GLN A 231 26.95 -16.84 15.18
CA GLN A 231 28.06 -17.00 16.12
C GLN A 231 28.11 -15.77 17.03
N ILE A 232 27.26 -15.78 18.07
CA ILE A 232 27.12 -14.65 18.98
C ILE A 232 28.25 -14.70 20.03
N PRO A 233 29.10 -13.66 20.14
CA PRO A 233 30.08 -13.56 21.23
C PRO A 233 29.37 -13.46 22.60
N SER A 234 30.12 -13.55 23.71
CA SER A 234 29.55 -13.33 25.04
C SER A 234 28.95 -11.92 25.12
N LEU A 235 27.62 -11.84 25.23
CA LEU A 235 26.90 -10.57 25.25
C LEU A 235 26.86 -9.97 26.66
N PRO A 236 27.00 -8.65 26.81
CA PRO A 236 26.75 -7.99 28.09
C PRO A 236 25.30 -8.21 28.53
N LYS A 237 25.08 -8.53 29.81
CA LYS A 237 23.76 -8.88 30.38
C LYS A 237 22.69 -7.83 30.06
N GLU A 238 23.08 -6.56 30.06
CA GLU A 238 22.20 -5.41 29.86
C GLU A 238 21.56 -5.35 28.46
N PHE A 239 22.20 -5.94 27.44
CA PHE A 239 21.70 -5.93 26.06
C PHE A 239 21.14 -7.28 25.62
N LYS A 240 21.42 -8.34 26.38
CA LYS A 240 21.09 -9.73 26.02
C LYS A 240 19.61 -9.89 25.65
N GLN A 241 18.70 -9.40 26.50
CA GLN A 241 17.26 -9.55 26.27
C GLN A 241 16.79 -8.84 24.99
N ILE A 242 17.32 -7.65 24.72
CA ILE A 242 16.96 -6.87 23.52
C ILE A 242 17.48 -7.59 22.26
N ILE A 243 18.74 -8.05 22.30
CA ILE A 243 19.36 -8.77 21.17
C ILE A 243 18.58 -10.06 20.88
N GLU A 244 18.25 -10.86 21.91
CA GLU A 244 17.46 -12.08 21.77
C GLU A 244 16.04 -11.80 21.25
N GLY A 245 15.40 -10.72 21.70
CA GLY A 245 14.09 -10.28 21.19
C GLY A 245 14.12 -9.87 19.72
N CYS A 246 15.20 -9.21 19.29
CA CYS A 246 15.42 -8.79 17.91
C CYS A 246 15.83 -9.94 16.97
N LEU A 247 16.49 -10.99 17.47
CA LEU A 247 17.02 -12.10 16.65
C LEU A 247 16.17 -13.36 16.68
N GLN A 248 14.86 -13.23 16.92
CA GLN A 248 13.91 -14.33 16.77
C GLN A 248 13.83 -14.79 15.31
N LYS A 249 13.99 -16.10 15.09
CA LYS A 249 13.93 -16.73 13.76
C LYS A 249 12.54 -16.61 13.13
N ASP A 250 11.49 -16.82 13.92
CA ASP A 250 10.13 -16.48 13.49
C ASP A 250 9.92 -14.97 13.61
N ARG A 251 9.73 -14.30 12.48
CA ARG A 251 9.46 -12.86 12.41
C ARG A 251 8.24 -12.43 13.23
N LYS A 252 7.26 -13.31 13.46
CA LYS A 252 6.06 -13.01 14.27
C LYS A 252 6.36 -12.92 15.77
N GLN A 253 7.43 -13.58 16.23
CA GLN A 253 7.89 -13.55 17.62
C GLN A 253 8.92 -12.44 17.86
N ARG A 254 9.44 -11.84 16.79
CA ARG A 254 10.45 -10.78 16.86
C ARG A 254 9.86 -9.53 17.47
N TRP A 255 10.65 -8.87 18.31
CA TRP A 255 10.23 -7.65 18.97
C TRP A 255 9.90 -6.54 17.96
N THR A 256 9.04 -5.63 18.38
CA THR A 256 8.77 -4.36 17.71
C THR A 256 9.72 -3.27 18.19
N ALA A 257 9.88 -2.20 17.43
CA ALA A 257 10.65 -1.04 17.86
C ALA A 257 10.13 -0.45 19.19
N GLN A 258 8.82 -0.49 19.44
CA GLN A 258 8.24 -0.07 20.72
C GLN A 258 8.66 -0.97 21.88
N GLN A 259 8.72 -2.29 21.70
CA GLN A 259 9.20 -3.22 22.74
C GLN A 259 10.68 -2.99 23.06
N VAL A 260 11.51 -2.70 22.05
CA VAL A 260 12.91 -2.29 22.26
C VAL A 260 12.99 -1.02 23.11
N LEU A 261 12.17 0.00 22.81
CA LEU A 261 12.12 1.23 23.60
C LEU A 261 11.71 0.98 25.05
N ASN A 262 10.71 0.13 25.28
CA ASN A 262 10.26 -0.20 26.62
C ASN A 262 11.34 -0.92 27.44
N ALA A 263 12.15 -1.77 26.81
CA ALA A 263 13.24 -2.49 27.47
C ALA A 263 14.46 -1.59 27.78
N LEU A 264 14.63 -0.48 27.08
CA LEU A 264 15.72 0.48 27.30
C LEU A 264 15.43 1.48 28.43
N GLN A 265 14.18 1.59 28.88
CA GLN A 265 13.85 2.48 29.99
C GLN A 265 14.17 1.83 31.34
N PRO A 266 14.96 2.48 32.21
CA PRO A 266 14.95 2.12 33.62
C PRO A 266 13.58 2.48 34.20
N LEU A 267 13.06 1.67 35.13
CA LEU A 267 11.90 2.00 35.97
C LEU A 267 12.04 3.44 36.48
N GLY A 268 11.33 4.40 35.89
CA GLY A 268 11.28 5.80 36.35
C GLY A 268 11.62 6.93 35.36
N TRP A 269 11.92 6.69 34.08
CA TRP A 269 12.16 7.81 33.14
C TRP A 269 10.87 8.32 32.47
N THR A 270 10.42 9.52 32.83
CA THR A 270 9.36 10.26 32.12
C THR A 270 9.94 11.01 30.92
N SER A 271 9.47 10.72 29.70
CA SER A 271 9.83 11.42 28.46
C SER A 271 9.64 12.95 28.57
N PRO A 272 10.43 13.78 27.86
CA PRO A 272 10.05 15.18 27.62
C PRO A 272 8.70 15.21 26.88
N PRO A 273 7.86 16.24 27.09
CA PRO A 273 6.52 16.28 26.53
C PRO A 273 6.61 16.32 25.00
N SER A 274 5.96 15.36 24.36
CA SER A 274 5.58 15.45 22.95
C SER A 274 4.77 16.73 22.72
N PRO A 275 4.83 17.35 21.52
CA PRO A 275 3.84 18.36 21.14
C PRO A 275 2.44 17.74 21.34
N PRO A 276 1.44 18.56 21.68
CA PRO A 276 0.17 18.05 22.18
C PRO A 276 -0.42 17.05 21.18
N PRO A 277 -0.99 15.95 21.67
CA PRO A 277 -1.65 15.01 20.79
C PRO A 277 -2.71 15.76 19.99
N ALA A 278 -2.74 15.57 18.68
CA ALA A 278 -4.00 15.72 17.96
C ALA A 278 -5.01 14.89 18.78
N PRO A 279 -6.10 15.50 19.25
CA PRO A 279 -6.84 15.01 20.40
C PRO A 279 -7.14 13.53 20.21
N ALA A 280 -6.75 12.73 21.21
CA ALA A 280 -7.22 11.36 21.32
C ALA A 280 -8.73 11.41 21.11
N ALA A 281 -9.21 10.76 20.06
CA ALA A 281 -10.61 10.44 20.00
C ALA A 281 -10.88 9.59 21.24
N VAL A 282 -11.44 10.24 22.26
CA VAL A 282 -12.21 9.62 23.33
C VAL A 282 -12.95 8.45 22.68
N LYS A 283 -12.85 7.25 23.26
CA LYS A 283 -13.88 6.22 23.06
C LYS A 283 -15.19 6.84 23.54
N LYS A 284 -15.83 7.64 22.69
CA LYS A 284 -17.16 8.16 22.93
C LYS A 284 -18.06 6.92 22.94
N PRO A 285 -19.09 6.88 23.79
CA PRO A 285 -20.23 6.03 23.47
C PRO A 285 -20.61 6.38 22.04
N VAL A 286 -20.77 5.38 21.19
CA VAL A 286 -21.34 5.55 19.86
C VAL A 286 -22.77 6.05 20.09
N SER A 287 -22.92 7.37 20.23
CA SER A 287 -24.18 8.05 19.99
C SER A 287 -24.26 8.27 18.49
N PRO A 288 -25.45 8.09 17.91
CA PRO A 288 -25.60 7.73 16.51
C PRO A 288 -24.96 8.80 15.62
N ILE A 289 -24.28 8.33 14.58
CA ILE A 289 -24.14 9.05 13.31
C ILE A 289 -25.48 9.77 13.08
N PRO A 290 -25.53 11.09 12.81
CA PRO A 290 -26.78 11.77 12.53
C PRO A 290 -27.49 10.97 11.45
N LEU A 291 -28.66 10.42 11.77
CA LEU A 291 -29.43 9.42 11.02
C LEU A 291 -29.18 9.52 9.50
N ILE A 292 -28.06 8.98 9.01
CA ILE A 292 -27.86 8.75 7.59
C ILE A 292 -28.81 7.60 7.37
N ALA A 293 -29.89 7.85 6.63
CA ALA A 293 -30.93 6.88 6.36
C ALA A 293 -30.30 5.49 6.20
N SER A 294 -30.60 4.59 7.14
CA SER A 294 -30.02 3.25 7.12
C SER A 294 -30.40 2.59 5.80
N PRO A 295 -29.50 1.79 5.19
CA PRO A 295 -29.81 1.11 3.96
C PRO A 295 -31.12 0.34 4.11
N THR A 296 -32.10 0.64 3.26
CA THR A 296 -33.46 0.08 3.40
C THR A 296 -33.67 -0.98 2.32
N PRO A 297 -33.80 -2.27 2.68
CA PRO A 297 -34.07 -3.32 1.71
C PRO A 297 -35.51 -3.23 1.20
N PHE A 298 -35.71 -3.54 -0.07
CA PHE A 298 -37.04 -3.77 -0.66
C PHE A 298 -36.96 -4.84 -1.75
N THR A 299 -38.11 -5.36 -2.15
CA THR A 299 -38.19 -6.43 -3.13
C THR A 299 -39.00 -5.96 -4.33
N GLU A 300 -38.39 -5.98 -5.51
CA GLU A 300 -39.08 -5.77 -6.78
C GLU A 300 -39.66 -7.11 -7.27
N LYS A 301 -40.92 -7.10 -7.70
CA LYS A 301 -41.53 -8.25 -8.37
C LYS A 301 -41.26 -8.14 -9.86
N ILE A 302 -40.69 -9.19 -10.46
CA ILE A 302 -40.47 -9.26 -11.90
C ILE A 302 -41.69 -9.94 -12.54
N SER A 303 -41.63 -11.26 -12.72
CA SER A 303 -42.65 -12.09 -13.35
C SER A 303 -42.54 -13.52 -12.78
N ASN A 304 -43.62 -14.30 -12.88
CA ASN A 304 -43.64 -15.74 -12.51
C ASN A 304 -43.12 -16.05 -11.10
N GLY A 305 -43.35 -15.17 -10.13
CA GLY A 305 -42.89 -15.35 -8.74
C GLY A 305 -41.40 -15.06 -8.51
N VAL A 306 -40.65 -14.70 -9.56
CA VAL A 306 -39.25 -14.27 -9.43
C VAL A 306 -39.19 -12.83 -8.93
N THR A 307 -38.30 -12.59 -7.98
CA THR A 307 -38.12 -11.28 -7.34
C THR A 307 -36.68 -10.83 -7.38
N LEU A 308 -36.49 -9.52 -7.26
CA LEU A 308 -35.20 -8.86 -7.17
C LEU A 308 -35.10 -8.09 -5.85
N GLU A 309 -34.24 -8.55 -4.95
CA GLU A 309 -33.95 -7.83 -3.70
C GLU A 309 -33.00 -6.65 -3.97
N MET A 310 -33.41 -5.47 -3.52
CA MET A 310 -32.72 -4.21 -3.69
C MET A 310 -32.42 -3.59 -2.32
N VAL A 311 -31.38 -2.76 -2.24
CA VAL A 311 -31.03 -1.98 -1.05
C VAL A 311 -30.92 -0.51 -1.42
N SER A 312 -31.71 0.34 -0.77
CA SER A 312 -31.64 1.80 -0.94
C SER A 312 -30.45 2.35 -0.18
N LEU A 313 -29.46 2.92 -0.88
CA LEU A 313 -28.25 3.51 -0.30
C LEU A 313 -28.39 5.03 -0.17
N PRO A 314 -27.90 5.62 0.93
CA PRO A 314 -27.93 7.06 1.13
C PRO A 314 -26.94 7.78 0.23
N ALA A 315 -27.24 9.04 -0.10
CA ALA A 315 -26.26 9.95 -0.69
C ALA A 315 -25.06 10.11 0.23
N GLY A 316 -23.87 10.28 -0.34
CA GLY A 316 -22.65 10.39 0.45
C GLY A 316 -21.45 10.83 -0.37
N GLN A 317 -20.31 10.89 0.30
CA GLN A 317 -19.03 11.21 -0.32
C GLN A 317 -17.99 10.22 0.16
N PHE A 318 -17.15 9.74 -0.75
CA PHE A 318 -16.10 8.78 -0.44
C PHE A 318 -14.84 9.02 -1.28
N LEU A 319 -13.74 8.40 -0.87
CA LEU A 319 -12.50 8.38 -1.66
C LEU A 319 -12.57 7.18 -2.62
N MET A 320 -12.73 7.47 -3.91
CA MET A 320 -12.77 6.49 -4.99
C MET A 320 -11.35 6.23 -5.51
N GLY A 321 -11.07 4.96 -5.82
CA GLY A 321 -9.75 4.52 -6.29
C GLY A 321 -8.78 4.12 -5.19
N SER A 322 -7.56 3.80 -5.59
CA SER A 322 -6.50 3.39 -4.68
C SER A 322 -5.11 3.67 -5.26
N ALA A 323 -4.09 3.55 -4.43
CA ALA A 323 -2.71 3.64 -4.87
C ALA A 323 -2.15 2.30 -5.38
N ASP A 324 -2.92 1.22 -5.33
CA ASP A 324 -2.47 -0.15 -5.62
C ASP A 324 -2.22 -0.40 -7.11
N SER A 325 -2.93 0.31 -8.01
CA SER A 325 -2.90 0.13 -9.46
C SER A 325 -2.96 1.49 -10.16
N ASP A 326 -2.30 1.65 -11.31
CA ASP A 326 -2.36 2.90 -12.08
C ASP A 326 -3.77 3.19 -12.63
N TYR A 327 -4.53 2.14 -12.95
CA TYR A 327 -5.95 2.24 -13.36
C TYR A 327 -6.87 2.81 -12.27
N GLU A 328 -6.40 2.80 -11.02
CA GLU A 328 -7.15 3.23 -9.84
C GLU A 328 -6.65 4.58 -9.30
N LYS A 329 -5.66 5.18 -9.95
CA LYS A 329 -5.07 6.47 -9.57
C LYS A 329 -5.65 7.61 -10.40
N PRO A 330 -5.59 8.85 -9.91
CA PRO A 330 -5.38 9.17 -8.51
C PRO A 330 -6.62 8.78 -7.68
N PRO A 331 -6.44 8.34 -6.42
CA PRO A 331 -7.54 8.36 -5.46
C PRO A 331 -8.10 9.77 -5.39
N HIS A 332 -9.42 9.91 -5.56
CA HIS A 332 -10.07 11.21 -5.64
C HIS A 332 -11.44 11.16 -4.96
N GLN A 333 -11.91 12.33 -4.52
CA GLN A 333 -13.13 12.40 -3.75
C GLN A 333 -14.34 12.52 -4.68
N VAL A 334 -15.33 11.65 -4.49
CA VAL A 334 -16.54 11.57 -5.30
C VAL A 334 -17.76 11.66 -4.41
N LYS A 335 -18.72 12.49 -4.81
CA LYS A 335 -20.04 12.61 -4.18
C LYS A 335 -21.03 11.78 -4.99
N VAL A 336 -21.80 10.92 -4.35
CA VAL A 336 -22.83 10.08 -4.97
C VAL A 336 -24.19 10.46 -4.40
N ASN A 337 -25.22 10.54 -5.24
CA ASN A 337 -26.59 10.76 -4.79
C ASN A 337 -27.16 9.49 -4.13
N SER A 338 -28.37 9.54 -3.58
CA SER A 338 -29.05 8.32 -3.13
C SER A 338 -29.55 7.50 -4.32
N PHE A 339 -29.41 6.18 -4.26
CA PHE A 339 -29.85 5.25 -5.29
C PHE A 339 -30.15 3.89 -4.65
N ALA A 340 -30.92 3.04 -5.32
CA ALA A 340 -31.06 1.65 -4.91
C ALA A 340 -30.17 0.76 -5.77
N ILE A 341 -29.57 -0.27 -5.18
CA ILE A 341 -28.73 -1.25 -5.88
C ILE A 341 -29.16 -2.67 -5.54
N GLY A 342 -29.01 -3.60 -6.49
CA GLY A 342 -29.25 -5.02 -6.28
C GLY A 342 -28.44 -5.55 -5.10
N LYS A 343 -29.13 -6.23 -4.18
CA LYS A 343 -28.50 -6.88 -3.01
C LYS A 343 -27.46 -7.93 -3.43
N TYR A 344 -27.71 -8.56 -4.57
CA TYR A 344 -26.87 -9.57 -5.21
C TYR A 344 -26.61 -9.19 -6.68
N PRO A 345 -25.61 -9.80 -7.34
CA PRO A 345 -25.58 -9.90 -8.80
C PRO A 345 -26.88 -10.53 -9.34
N VAL A 346 -27.26 -10.20 -10.57
CA VAL A 346 -28.45 -10.77 -11.22
C VAL A 346 -28.26 -12.28 -11.36
N THR A 347 -29.23 -13.06 -10.87
CA THR A 347 -29.19 -14.52 -10.95
C THR A 347 -29.65 -15.03 -12.30
N GLN A 348 -29.30 -16.28 -12.62
CA GLN A 348 -29.76 -16.94 -13.85
C GLN A 348 -31.29 -16.98 -13.96
N ALA A 349 -31.99 -17.29 -12.85
CA ALA A 349 -33.45 -17.26 -12.82
C ALA A 349 -34.04 -15.87 -13.09
N GLN A 350 -33.42 -14.81 -12.54
CA GLN A 350 -33.84 -13.43 -12.80
C GLN A 350 -33.60 -13.04 -14.25
N TYR A 351 -32.43 -13.39 -14.79
CA TYR A 351 -32.09 -13.14 -16.18
C TYR A 351 -33.06 -13.83 -17.14
N GLU A 352 -33.33 -15.12 -16.92
CA GLU A 352 -34.25 -15.90 -17.75
C GLU A 352 -35.69 -15.40 -17.64
N ALA A 353 -36.16 -15.01 -16.45
CA ALA A 353 -37.50 -14.45 -16.26
C ALA A 353 -37.73 -13.13 -17.02
N VAL A 354 -36.67 -12.31 -17.17
CA VAL A 354 -36.73 -11.05 -17.92
C VAL A 354 -36.49 -11.30 -19.40
N MET A 355 -35.44 -12.02 -19.77
CA MET A 355 -34.95 -12.11 -21.15
C MET A 355 -35.54 -13.28 -21.94
N GLY A 356 -35.99 -14.34 -21.26
CA GLY A 356 -36.51 -15.56 -21.86
C GLY A 356 -35.43 -16.57 -22.29
N THR A 357 -34.16 -16.31 -21.96
CA THR A 357 -33.01 -17.17 -22.25
C THR A 357 -32.02 -17.16 -21.09
N ASN A 358 -31.19 -18.20 -20.97
CA ASN A 358 -30.08 -18.25 -20.01
C ASN A 358 -28.76 -18.47 -20.77
N PRO A 359 -27.85 -17.48 -20.80
CA PRO A 359 -26.59 -17.57 -21.55
C PRO A 359 -25.46 -18.27 -20.78
N SER A 360 -25.66 -18.55 -19.49
CA SER A 360 -24.61 -19.00 -18.56
C SER A 360 -24.03 -20.35 -18.94
N GLU A 361 -22.75 -20.54 -18.69
CA GLU A 361 -22.05 -21.83 -18.77
C GLU A 361 -22.30 -22.71 -17.54
N PHE A 362 -22.24 -22.14 -16.33
CA PHE A 362 -22.39 -22.88 -15.08
C PHE A 362 -23.86 -22.96 -14.64
N GLN A 363 -24.64 -23.83 -15.27
CA GLN A 363 -26.10 -23.96 -15.06
C GLN A 363 -26.51 -24.92 -13.93
N ASN A 364 -25.62 -25.18 -12.97
CA ASN A 364 -25.89 -26.17 -11.92
C ASN A 364 -26.85 -25.66 -10.82
N ASN A 365 -27.17 -24.36 -10.78
CA ASN A 365 -28.15 -23.80 -9.85
C ASN A 365 -28.74 -22.49 -10.40
N PRO A 366 -30.07 -22.32 -10.45
CA PRO A 366 -30.72 -21.10 -10.94
C PRO A 366 -30.42 -19.83 -10.11
N GLN A 367 -29.91 -19.99 -8.89
CA GLN A 367 -29.48 -18.89 -8.01
C GLN A 367 -28.00 -18.51 -8.18
N ASN A 368 -27.25 -19.19 -9.06
CA ASN A 368 -25.95 -18.69 -9.49
C ASN A 368 -26.12 -17.32 -10.18
N PRO A 369 -25.11 -16.44 -10.12
CA PRO A 369 -25.11 -15.24 -10.97
C PRO A 369 -25.17 -15.66 -12.44
N VAL A 370 -25.85 -14.83 -13.25
CA VAL A 370 -25.75 -14.97 -14.71
C VAL A 370 -24.35 -14.55 -15.15
N GLU A 371 -23.72 -15.38 -15.98
CA GLU A 371 -22.44 -15.08 -16.63
C GLU A 371 -22.54 -15.30 -18.15
N ARG A 372 -21.44 -15.06 -18.90
CA ARG A 372 -21.42 -14.98 -20.37
C ARG A 372 -22.36 -13.91 -20.92
N VAL A 373 -22.56 -12.87 -20.13
CA VAL A 373 -23.35 -11.70 -20.51
C VAL A 373 -22.41 -10.55 -20.88
N SER A 374 -22.55 -10.08 -22.11
CA SER A 374 -21.85 -8.86 -22.54
C SER A 374 -22.47 -7.61 -21.90
N TRP A 375 -21.73 -6.51 -21.88
CA TRP A 375 -22.26 -5.21 -21.45
C TRP A 375 -23.55 -4.83 -22.19
N ASN A 376 -23.61 -5.09 -23.51
CA ASN A 376 -24.80 -4.86 -24.31
C ASN A 376 -26.00 -5.71 -23.85
N ASN A 377 -25.77 -6.97 -23.47
CA ASN A 377 -26.82 -7.83 -22.94
C ASN A 377 -27.31 -7.34 -21.58
N ALA A 378 -26.38 -6.91 -20.71
CA ALA A 378 -26.71 -6.37 -19.40
C ALA A 378 -27.54 -5.08 -19.51
N GLN A 379 -27.23 -4.20 -20.47
CA GLN A 379 -28.06 -3.02 -20.76
C GLN A 379 -29.44 -3.39 -21.31
N ALA A 380 -29.53 -4.36 -22.22
CA ALA A 380 -30.81 -4.85 -22.73
C ALA A 380 -31.68 -5.44 -21.62
N PHE A 381 -31.08 -6.18 -20.68
CA PHE A 381 -31.76 -6.64 -19.47
C PHE A 381 -32.30 -5.46 -18.64
N CYS A 382 -31.48 -4.44 -18.38
CA CYS A 382 -31.90 -3.27 -17.62
C CYS A 382 -33.08 -2.54 -18.29
N GLN A 383 -33.05 -2.38 -19.61
CA GLN A 383 -34.13 -1.78 -20.39
C GLN A 383 -35.43 -2.60 -20.29
N LYS A 384 -35.34 -3.93 -20.45
CA LYS A 384 -36.52 -4.80 -20.39
C LYS A 384 -37.09 -4.88 -18.97
N LEU A 385 -36.23 -4.95 -17.95
CA LEU A 385 -36.64 -4.86 -16.54
C LEU A 385 -37.35 -3.52 -16.26
N SER A 386 -36.86 -2.43 -16.85
CA SER A 386 -37.51 -1.12 -16.72
C SER A 386 -38.92 -1.10 -17.33
N GLN A 387 -39.09 -1.73 -18.50
CA GLN A 387 -40.39 -1.86 -19.15
C GLN A 387 -41.37 -2.71 -18.33
N ILE A 388 -40.89 -3.80 -17.73
CA ILE A 388 -41.72 -4.70 -16.91
C ILE A 388 -42.19 -4.01 -15.62
N THR A 389 -41.30 -3.26 -14.97
CA THR A 389 -41.55 -2.70 -13.63
C THR A 389 -42.10 -1.27 -13.66
N GLY A 390 -41.97 -0.56 -14.78
CA GLY A 390 -42.27 0.87 -14.90
C GLY A 390 -41.26 1.77 -14.16
N LYS A 391 -40.16 1.23 -13.66
CA LYS A 391 -39.08 1.97 -12.97
C LYS A 391 -37.84 2.02 -13.86
N THR A 392 -36.94 2.97 -13.61
CA THR A 392 -35.70 3.09 -14.37
C THR A 392 -34.59 2.24 -13.75
N TYR A 393 -34.25 1.14 -14.42
CA TYR A 393 -33.10 0.28 -14.11
C TYR A 393 -31.96 0.53 -15.10
N ARG A 394 -30.74 0.50 -14.58
CA ARG A 394 -29.50 0.61 -15.36
C ARG A 394 -28.36 -0.14 -14.65
N LEU A 395 -27.21 -0.24 -15.31
CA LEU A 395 -25.97 -0.65 -14.66
C LEU A 395 -25.51 0.43 -13.66
N PRO A 396 -24.83 0.06 -12.56
CA PRO A 396 -24.22 1.04 -11.68
C PRO A 396 -23.14 1.85 -12.43
N THR A 397 -22.97 3.12 -12.07
CA THR A 397 -21.72 3.80 -12.41
C THR A 397 -20.58 3.19 -11.61
N GLU A 398 -19.34 3.34 -12.05
CA GLU A 398 -18.18 2.87 -11.29
C GLU A 398 -18.09 3.51 -9.90
N ALA A 399 -18.48 4.77 -9.80
CA ALA A 399 -18.54 5.50 -8.54
C ALA A 399 -19.61 4.91 -7.61
N GLU A 400 -20.81 4.65 -8.14
CA GLU A 400 -21.88 4.00 -7.39
C GLU A 400 -21.49 2.59 -6.94
N TRP A 401 -20.85 1.82 -7.82
CA TRP A 401 -20.40 0.46 -7.52
C TRP A 401 -19.35 0.47 -6.41
N GLU A 402 -18.30 1.31 -6.51
CA GLU A 402 -17.24 1.34 -5.50
C GLU A 402 -17.75 1.90 -4.16
N TYR A 403 -18.63 2.90 -4.19
CA TYR A 403 -19.32 3.40 -3.00
C TYR A 403 -20.13 2.30 -2.31
N ALA A 404 -20.93 1.57 -3.08
CA ALA A 404 -21.73 0.45 -2.61
C ALA A 404 -20.85 -0.67 -2.06
N CYS A 405 -19.77 -1.03 -2.74
CA CYS A 405 -18.82 -2.07 -2.32
C CYS A 405 -18.21 -1.70 -0.97
N ARG A 406 -17.66 -0.49 -0.85
CA ARG A 406 -16.97 -0.01 0.34
C ARG A 406 -17.87 0.11 1.55
N ALA A 407 -19.15 0.44 1.38
CA ALA A 407 -20.11 0.60 2.48
C ALA A 407 -19.57 1.43 3.66
N GLY A 408 -18.90 2.54 3.34
CA GLY A 408 -18.28 3.45 4.32
C GLY A 408 -16.85 3.08 4.75
N THR A 409 -16.29 1.97 4.29
CA THR A 409 -14.89 1.61 4.55
C THR A 409 -13.92 2.27 3.56
N THR A 410 -12.69 2.51 4.02
CA THR A 410 -11.58 2.99 3.17
C THR A 410 -10.53 1.91 2.93
N THR A 411 -10.82 0.68 3.34
CA THR A 411 -9.90 -0.45 3.32
C THR A 411 -9.81 -1.07 1.93
N ARG A 412 -8.83 -1.96 1.76
CA ARG A 412 -8.54 -2.66 0.50
C ARG A 412 -9.68 -3.59 0.09
N TYR A 413 -10.34 -4.25 1.03
CA TYR A 413 -11.60 -4.97 0.86
C TYR A 413 -12.67 -4.31 1.73
N TYR A 414 -13.94 -4.52 1.44
CA TYR A 414 -15.03 -3.93 2.23
C TYR A 414 -15.11 -4.49 3.66
N PHE A 415 -14.44 -5.59 3.93
CA PHE A 415 -14.35 -6.26 5.22
C PHE A 415 -13.03 -6.01 5.96
N GLY A 416 -12.13 -5.19 5.40
CA GLY A 416 -10.83 -4.87 5.98
C GLY A 416 -9.68 -5.01 4.97
N ASP A 417 -8.45 -5.02 5.45
CA ASP A 417 -7.25 -5.10 4.60
C ASP A 417 -6.64 -6.51 4.50
N ASP A 418 -7.10 -7.43 5.33
CA ASP A 418 -6.55 -8.77 5.42
C ASP A 418 -7.21 -9.72 4.41
N ALA A 419 -6.52 -9.95 3.30
CA ALA A 419 -6.94 -10.93 2.29
C ALA A 419 -7.09 -12.37 2.82
N SER A 420 -6.55 -12.71 4.00
CA SER A 420 -6.76 -14.04 4.60
C SER A 420 -8.24 -14.31 4.91
N GLN A 421 -9.02 -13.26 5.16
CA GLN A 421 -10.45 -13.33 5.45
C GLN A 421 -11.30 -13.45 4.18
N LEU A 422 -10.71 -13.24 2.99
CA LEU A 422 -11.44 -13.19 1.72
C LEU A 422 -12.33 -14.41 1.49
N GLY A 423 -11.92 -15.59 1.97
CA GLY A 423 -12.70 -16.82 1.85
C GLY A 423 -14.09 -16.78 2.52
N ASP A 424 -14.29 -15.91 3.52
CA ASP A 424 -15.57 -15.70 4.19
C ASP A 424 -16.49 -14.75 3.41
N TYR A 425 -15.93 -13.95 2.50
CA TYR A 425 -16.59 -12.80 1.85
C TYR A 425 -16.71 -12.93 0.33
N ALA A 426 -15.95 -13.84 -0.30
CA ALA A 426 -15.92 -13.99 -1.75
C ALA A 426 -15.74 -15.44 -2.20
N TRP A 427 -16.35 -15.76 -3.34
CA TRP A 427 -15.97 -16.88 -4.20
C TRP A 427 -14.85 -16.43 -5.14
N TYR A 428 -13.68 -17.06 -5.04
CA TYR A 428 -12.47 -16.70 -5.78
C TYR A 428 -11.62 -17.96 -6.06
N SER A 429 -10.51 -17.82 -6.77
CA SER A 429 -9.79 -18.98 -7.36
C SER A 429 -9.39 -20.07 -6.36
N ALA A 430 -9.16 -19.72 -5.09
CA ALA A 430 -8.76 -20.71 -4.09
C ALA A 430 -9.92 -21.51 -3.48
N ASN A 431 -11.17 -21.04 -3.60
CA ASN A 431 -12.32 -21.66 -2.93
C ASN A 431 -13.56 -21.88 -3.81
N SER A 432 -13.53 -21.48 -5.09
CA SER A 432 -14.66 -21.57 -6.00
C SER A 432 -14.81 -22.92 -6.71
N GLN A 433 -13.79 -23.79 -6.63
CA GLN A 433 -13.73 -25.01 -7.46
C GLN A 433 -13.93 -24.71 -8.96
N SER A 434 -13.41 -23.57 -9.42
CA SER A 434 -13.43 -23.13 -10.82
C SER A 434 -14.83 -23.00 -11.43
N LYS A 435 -15.80 -22.50 -10.66
CA LYS A 435 -17.17 -22.23 -11.13
C LYS A 435 -17.87 -21.17 -10.30
N THR A 436 -19.01 -20.67 -10.81
CA THR A 436 -19.92 -19.80 -10.03
C THR A 436 -20.70 -20.59 -8.97
N HIS A 437 -21.14 -19.87 -7.94
CA HIS A 437 -21.92 -20.40 -6.82
C HIS A 437 -23.16 -19.55 -6.58
N PRO A 438 -24.19 -20.09 -5.88
CA PRO A 438 -25.37 -19.32 -5.56
C PRO A 438 -25.04 -18.02 -4.84
N VAL A 439 -25.70 -16.93 -5.24
CA VAL A 439 -25.49 -15.61 -4.64
C VAL A 439 -25.82 -15.63 -3.15
N GLY A 440 -25.16 -14.77 -2.37
CA GLY A 440 -25.47 -14.57 -0.96
C GLY A 440 -24.94 -15.65 0.00
N GLN A 441 -24.11 -16.59 -0.46
CA GLN A 441 -23.54 -17.65 0.40
C GLN A 441 -22.34 -17.19 1.24
N LYS A 442 -21.75 -16.05 0.90
CA LYS A 442 -20.65 -15.42 1.65
C LYS A 442 -21.19 -14.30 2.54
N ARG A 443 -20.35 -13.75 3.44
CA ARG A 443 -20.74 -12.64 4.31
C ARG A 443 -20.96 -11.35 3.49
N PRO A 444 -21.96 -10.53 3.83
CA PRO A 444 -22.20 -9.25 3.18
C PRO A 444 -21.25 -8.16 3.67
N ASN A 445 -21.24 -7.02 2.97
CA ASN A 445 -20.62 -5.79 3.47
C ASN A 445 -21.50 -5.06 4.50
N GLY A 446 -21.01 -3.92 5.01
CA GLY A 446 -21.68 -3.13 6.05
C GLY A 446 -23.08 -2.60 5.71
N TRP A 447 -23.49 -2.66 4.43
CA TRP A 447 -24.83 -2.26 3.96
C TRP A 447 -25.69 -3.44 3.52
N GLY A 448 -25.26 -4.67 3.79
CA GLY A 448 -26.04 -5.88 3.47
C GLY A 448 -25.98 -6.28 2.00
N LEU A 449 -25.00 -5.77 1.24
CA LEU A 449 -24.74 -6.21 -0.14
C LEU A 449 -23.80 -7.40 -0.15
N TYR A 450 -24.11 -8.37 -1.00
CA TYR A 450 -23.37 -9.61 -1.12
C TYR A 450 -22.58 -9.68 -2.42
N ASP A 451 -21.58 -10.56 -2.44
CA ASP A 451 -20.76 -10.89 -3.61
C ASP A 451 -20.02 -9.69 -4.22
N MET A 452 -19.78 -8.62 -3.46
CA MET A 452 -19.10 -7.40 -3.95
C MET A 452 -17.59 -7.60 -4.27
N SER A 453 -17.01 -8.76 -4.01
CA SER A 453 -15.56 -9.04 -4.13
C SER A 453 -15.25 -10.39 -4.81
N GLY A 454 -16.20 -10.99 -5.54
CA GLY A 454 -16.00 -12.30 -6.16
C GLY A 454 -17.25 -12.85 -6.82
N ASN A 455 -17.23 -14.16 -7.11
CA ASN A 455 -18.24 -14.89 -7.88
C ASN A 455 -18.24 -14.50 -9.36
N VAL A 456 -18.57 -13.26 -9.71
CA VAL A 456 -18.47 -12.72 -11.08
C VAL A 456 -17.98 -11.28 -11.06
N TRP A 457 -17.20 -10.90 -12.07
CA TRP A 457 -16.95 -9.49 -12.38
C TRP A 457 -18.25 -8.80 -12.74
N GLU A 458 -18.36 -7.50 -12.46
CA GLU A 458 -19.61 -6.78 -12.69
C GLU A 458 -19.44 -5.59 -13.62
N TRP A 459 -20.24 -5.56 -14.67
CA TRP A 459 -20.29 -4.46 -15.63
C TRP A 459 -20.77 -3.16 -14.99
N CYS A 460 -20.04 -2.08 -15.27
CA CYS A 460 -20.45 -0.71 -14.95
C CYS A 460 -20.87 0.06 -16.22
N GLU A 461 -21.66 1.11 -16.05
CA GLU A 461 -22.22 1.95 -17.12
C GLU A 461 -21.14 2.73 -17.91
N ASP A 462 -20.04 3.07 -17.25
CA ASP A 462 -18.97 3.94 -17.73
C ASP A 462 -18.25 3.42 -19.00
N ASN A 463 -17.59 4.33 -19.72
CA ASN A 463 -16.53 3.95 -20.65
C ASN A 463 -15.24 3.66 -19.88
N TRP A 464 -14.40 2.77 -20.44
CA TRP A 464 -13.08 2.52 -19.85
C TRP A 464 -12.17 3.77 -19.92
N HIS A 465 -11.45 4.02 -18.83
CA HIS A 465 -10.42 5.04 -18.73
C HIS A 465 -9.21 4.49 -17.95
N ASP A 466 -8.00 4.72 -18.47
CA ASP A 466 -6.76 4.15 -17.93
C ASP A 466 -6.34 4.72 -16.57
N ASN A 467 -7.02 5.76 -16.09
CA ASN A 467 -6.85 6.36 -14.78
C ASN A 467 -8.05 7.28 -14.49
N TYR A 468 -8.07 7.92 -13.33
CA TYR A 468 -9.10 8.86 -12.89
C TYR A 468 -8.74 10.34 -13.10
N ILE A 469 -7.74 10.67 -13.90
CA ILE A 469 -7.43 12.06 -14.23
C ILE A 469 -8.58 12.61 -15.09
N GLY A 470 -9.35 13.54 -14.53
CA GLY A 470 -10.53 14.10 -15.20
C GLY A 470 -11.83 13.33 -14.97
N ALA A 471 -11.84 12.33 -14.06
CA ALA A 471 -13.04 11.59 -13.71
C ALA A 471 -14.13 12.50 -13.11
N PRO A 472 -15.43 12.25 -13.41
CA PRO A 472 -16.54 12.93 -12.75
C PRO A 472 -16.48 12.80 -11.23
N ARG A 473 -16.80 13.88 -10.52
CA ARG A 473 -16.78 13.92 -9.04
C ARG A 473 -18.17 13.89 -8.41
N ASP A 474 -19.20 13.79 -9.23
CA ASP A 474 -20.61 13.84 -8.84
C ASP A 474 -21.32 12.47 -8.97
N GLY A 475 -20.55 11.41 -9.16
CA GLY A 475 -21.04 10.03 -9.25
C GLY A 475 -21.71 9.68 -10.57
N SER A 476 -21.75 10.61 -11.53
CA SER A 476 -22.24 10.34 -12.89
C SER A 476 -21.30 9.39 -13.66
N ALA A 477 -21.85 8.66 -14.62
CA ALA A 477 -21.06 7.78 -15.48
C ALA A 477 -20.09 8.60 -16.33
N TRP A 478 -18.85 8.14 -16.43
CA TRP A 478 -17.82 8.77 -17.26
C TRP A 478 -17.94 8.30 -18.71
N ILE A 479 -18.72 9.05 -19.49
CA ILE A 479 -19.01 8.75 -20.89
C ILE A 479 -18.11 9.55 -21.84
N LYS A 480 -17.51 8.87 -22.82
CA LYS A 480 -16.78 9.49 -23.94
C LYS A 480 -17.64 9.53 -25.19
N ASN A 481 -17.63 10.66 -25.91
CA ASN A 481 -18.19 10.74 -27.25
C ASN A 481 -17.24 10.04 -28.24
N GLY A 482 -17.63 8.87 -28.74
CA GLY A 482 -16.83 8.09 -29.71
C GLY A 482 -17.09 6.58 -29.64
N ASN A 483 -16.44 5.82 -30.52
CA ASN A 483 -16.65 4.38 -30.67
C ASN A 483 -15.75 3.56 -29.70
N ASP A 484 -15.82 3.87 -28.40
CA ASP A 484 -15.11 3.09 -27.39
C ASP A 484 -15.91 1.82 -27.05
N ASN A 485 -15.32 0.67 -27.35
CA ASN A 485 -15.93 -0.64 -27.19
C ASN A 485 -15.60 -1.32 -25.85
N ARG A 486 -15.09 -0.59 -24.84
CA ARG A 486 -14.80 -1.13 -23.51
C ARG A 486 -15.56 -0.41 -22.40
N SER A 487 -16.01 -1.20 -21.45
CA SER A 487 -16.56 -0.74 -20.17
C SER A 487 -15.76 -1.36 -19.03
N PRO A 488 -15.70 -0.71 -17.86
CA PRO A 488 -15.04 -1.28 -16.70
C PRO A 488 -15.86 -2.41 -16.08
N LEU A 489 -15.12 -3.39 -15.58
CA LEU A 489 -15.58 -4.47 -14.71
C LEU A 489 -15.05 -4.24 -13.30
N ARG A 490 -15.87 -4.51 -12.29
CA ARG A 490 -15.55 -4.32 -10.86
C ARG A 490 -15.76 -5.59 -10.03
N GLY A 491 -15.12 -5.64 -8.86
CA GLY A 491 -15.34 -6.70 -7.86
C GLY A 491 -14.30 -7.80 -7.90
N GLY A 492 -14.39 -8.70 -8.89
CA GLY A 492 -13.62 -9.93 -8.99
C GLY A 492 -14.51 -11.11 -9.32
N SER A 493 -13.96 -12.22 -9.79
CA SER A 493 -14.70 -13.41 -10.22
C SER A 493 -14.30 -14.68 -9.45
N TRP A 494 -15.02 -15.77 -9.69
CA TRP A 494 -14.67 -17.11 -9.19
C TRP A 494 -13.24 -17.55 -9.56
N GLY A 495 -12.67 -17.02 -10.65
CA GLY A 495 -11.30 -17.30 -11.10
C GLY A 495 -10.28 -16.26 -10.63
N SER A 496 -10.71 -15.23 -9.91
CA SER A 496 -9.83 -14.14 -9.49
C SER A 496 -8.93 -14.53 -8.31
N ASN A 497 -7.69 -14.06 -8.35
CA ASN A 497 -6.81 -14.12 -7.19
C ASN A 497 -7.20 -13.02 -6.16
N PRO A 498 -6.67 -13.04 -4.93
CA PRO A 498 -7.05 -12.07 -3.92
C PRO A 498 -6.78 -10.59 -4.28
N TYR A 499 -5.79 -10.29 -5.12
CA TYR A 499 -5.53 -8.91 -5.57
C TYR A 499 -6.66 -8.38 -6.45
N ASN A 500 -7.32 -9.26 -7.20
CA ASN A 500 -8.42 -8.92 -8.08
C ASN A 500 -9.79 -8.86 -7.39
N CYS A 501 -9.82 -9.06 -6.06
CA CYS A 501 -11.05 -9.04 -5.24
C CYS A 501 -11.22 -7.74 -4.42
N ARG A 502 -10.36 -6.73 -4.64
CA ARG A 502 -10.30 -5.50 -3.83
C ARG A 502 -11.46 -4.56 -4.12
N SER A 503 -11.83 -3.70 -3.18
CA SER A 503 -12.92 -2.72 -3.38
C SER A 503 -12.66 -1.73 -4.50
N ALA A 504 -11.41 -1.34 -4.72
CA ALA A 504 -11.05 -0.38 -5.78
C ALA A 504 -10.74 -1.03 -7.14
N ILE A 505 -10.70 -2.36 -7.23
CA ILE A 505 -10.23 -3.05 -8.43
C ILE A 505 -11.06 -2.70 -9.65
N ARG A 506 -10.39 -2.49 -10.77
CA ARG A 506 -10.97 -2.24 -12.09
C ARG A 506 -10.33 -3.14 -13.11
N ASN A 507 -11.14 -3.65 -14.04
CA ASN A 507 -10.68 -4.52 -15.11
C ASN A 507 -11.25 -4.06 -16.47
N ASN A 508 -10.47 -4.19 -17.54
CA ASN A 508 -10.80 -3.78 -18.92
C ASN A 508 -10.67 -4.89 -19.96
N LEU A 509 -10.53 -6.15 -19.51
CA LEU A 509 -10.21 -7.29 -20.37
C LEU A 509 -11.32 -7.59 -21.40
N ALA A 510 -12.59 -7.28 -21.08
CA ALA A 510 -13.72 -7.61 -21.94
C ALA A 510 -14.19 -6.42 -22.81
N ARG A 511 -14.51 -6.72 -24.06
CA ARG A 511 -15.20 -5.77 -24.97
C ARG A 511 -16.70 -5.80 -24.69
N ARG A 512 -17.39 -4.68 -24.91
CA ARG A 512 -18.84 -4.50 -24.65
C ARG A 512 -19.76 -5.53 -25.34
N GLY A 513 -19.29 -6.16 -26.42
CA GLY A 513 -20.02 -7.20 -27.16
C GLY A 513 -19.62 -8.64 -26.86
N ASN A 514 -18.61 -8.86 -26.01
CA ASN A 514 -18.15 -10.19 -25.63
C ASN A 514 -18.68 -10.53 -24.23
N GLY A 515 -19.21 -11.74 -24.06
CA GLY A 515 -19.53 -12.29 -22.74
C GLY A 515 -18.55 -13.40 -22.40
N ASP A 516 -17.96 -13.33 -21.21
CA ASP A 516 -17.06 -14.35 -20.65
C ASP A 516 -17.71 -15.03 -19.44
N ASP A 517 -17.28 -16.23 -19.09
CA ASP A 517 -17.81 -17.02 -17.96
C ASP A 517 -17.42 -16.45 -16.58
N TYR A 518 -16.63 -15.38 -16.58
CA TYR A 518 -16.32 -14.56 -15.41
C TYR A 518 -17.23 -13.34 -15.24
N ASP A 519 -17.96 -12.93 -16.28
CA ASP A 519 -18.56 -11.60 -16.38
C ASP A 519 -20.08 -11.65 -16.17
N GLY A 520 -20.54 -10.96 -15.14
CA GLY A 520 -21.94 -10.75 -14.79
C GLY A 520 -22.24 -9.27 -14.56
N PHE A 521 -23.32 -8.98 -13.84
CA PHE A 521 -23.69 -7.61 -13.48
C PHE A 521 -24.69 -7.58 -12.33
N ARG A 522 -24.82 -6.40 -11.71
CA ARG A 522 -25.96 -6.04 -10.87
C ARG A 522 -26.61 -4.76 -11.40
N VAL A 523 -27.80 -4.45 -10.92
CA VAL A 523 -28.57 -3.29 -11.39
C VAL A 523 -28.72 -2.25 -10.31
N VAL A 524 -28.83 -0.99 -10.72
CA VAL A 524 -29.29 0.12 -9.88
C VAL A 524 -30.66 0.60 -10.36
N CYS A 525 -31.46 1.10 -9.42
CA CYS A 525 -32.72 1.77 -9.69
C CYS A 525 -32.62 3.21 -9.19
N GLY A 526 -32.82 4.17 -10.09
CA GLY A 526 -32.84 5.59 -9.73
C GLY A 526 -34.18 5.96 -9.09
N ALA A 527 -34.17 6.75 -8.02
CA ALA A 527 -35.30 7.64 -7.77
C ALA A 527 -35.30 8.65 -8.92
N GLY A 528 -36.36 8.67 -9.73
CA GLY A 528 -36.44 9.56 -10.89
C GLY A 528 -36.06 10.99 -10.50
N ARG A 529 -35.09 11.59 -11.21
CA ARG A 529 -34.83 13.02 -11.07
C ARG A 529 -36.11 13.73 -11.49
N THR A 530 -36.85 14.30 -10.54
CA THR A 530 -37.79 15.39 -10.86
C THR A 530 -36.96 16.47 -11.54
N LEU A 531 -37.34 16.77 -12.79
CA LEU A 531 -36.75 17.77 -13.68
C LEU A 531 -36.70 19.16 -13.05
#